data_AF-A0A925GV66-F1
#
_entry.id   AF-A0A925GV66-F1
#
_cell.length_a   1.000
_cell.length_b   1.000
_cell.length_c   1.000
_cell.angle_alpha   90.00
_cell.angle_beta   90.00
_cell.angle_gamma   90.00
#
_symmetry.space_group_name_H-M   'P 1'
#
loop_
_entity.id
_entity.type
_entity.pdbx_description
1 polymer ?
#
loop_
_entity_poly.entity_id
_entity_poly.type
_entity_poly.pdbx_seq_one_letter_code
_entity_poly.pdbx_strand_id
1 'polypeptide(L)'
;MFDFFKKISSRRTPVKPILLLADVNGVPLREGDLVESLRYDLGRCRVQLADPGYAYESLATGERVGWLRMVDAATGFQKVKKIETDA
;
A
#
# COMPACT_ATOMS: atom_id res chain seq x y z
N MET A 1 1.04 -12.30 -52.44
CA MET A 1 2.13 -13.03 -51.77
C MET A 1 2.68 -12.12 -50.68
N PHE A 2 2.79 -12.62 -49.44
CA PHE A 2 3.33 -11.97 -48.23
C PHE A 2 2.39 -11.06 -47.42
N ASP A 3 1.41 -11.67 -46.77
CA ASP A 3 1.03 -11.29 -45.40
C ASP A 3 2.27 -11.38 -44.49
N PHE A 4 2.51 -10.44 -43.57
CA PHE A 4 3.02 -10.70 -42.21
C PHE A 4 3.28 -9.36 -41.49
N PHE A 5 2.33 -9.00 -40.62
CA PHE A 5 2.46 -8.35 -39.29
C PHE A 5 1.20 -7.53 -38.99
N LYS A 6 0.09 -8.24 -38.76
CA LYS A 6 -1.00 -7.67 -37.97
C LYS A 6 -0.48 -7.49 -36.55
N LYS A 7 -0.13 -6.25 -36.22
CA LYS A 7 0.21 -5.76 -34.89
C LYS A 7 -0.94 -6.10 -33.95
N ILE A 8 -0.80 -7.19 -33.19
CA ILE A 8 -1.69 -7.51 -32.07
C ILE A 8 -1.41 -6.44 -31.01
N SER A 9 -2.19 -5.37 -31.05
CA SER A 9 -2.38 -4.46 -29.93
C SER A 9 -3.13 -5.23 -28.85
N SER A 10 -2.40 -6.10 -28.13
CA SER A 10 -2.82 -6.49 -26.80
C SER A 10 -2.90 -5.20 -26.00
N ARG A 11 -4.11 -4.67 -25.86
CA ARG A 11 -4.46 -3.72 -24.80
C ARG A 11 -4.23 -4.45 -23.48
N ARG A 12 -2.98 -4.63 -23.09
CA ARG A 12 -2.64 -4.70 -21.68
C ARG A 12 -2.99 -3.32 -21.18
N THR A 13 -4.22 -3.14 -20.68
CA THR A 13 -4.45 -2.11 -19.67
C THR A 13 -3.25 -2.23 -18.74
N PRO A 14 -2.49 -1.15 -18.48
CA PRO A 14 -1.46 -1.22 -17.47
C PRO A 14 -2.22 -1.61 -16.21
N VAL A 15 -2.13 -2.88 -15.81
CA VAL A 15 -2.53 -3.32 -14.49
C VAL A 15 -1.57 -2.52 -13.64
N LYS A 16 -2.05 -1.36 -13.17
CA LYS A 16 -1.34 -0.54 -12.19
C LYS A 16 -0.84 -1.59 -11.21
N PRO A 17 0.48 -1.74 -11.00
CA PRO A 17 0.95 -2.68 -10.01
C PRO A 17 0.17 -2.28 -8.77
N ILE A 18 -0.71 -3.18 -8.34
CA ILE A 18 -1.30 -3.08 -7.02
C ILE A 18 -0.06 -3.28 -6.19
N LEU A 19 0.62 -2.17 -5.86
CA LEU A 19 1.74 -2.17 -4.96
C LEU A 19 1.17 -2.90 -3.76
N LEU A 20 1.64 -4.13 -3.57
CA LEU A 20 1.15 -5.00 -2.52
C LEU A 20 1.39 -4.20 -1.26
N LEU A 21 0.33 -3.61 -0.72
CA LEU A 21 0.40 -2.81 0.48
C LEU A 21 0.73 -3.83 1.56
N ALA A 22 2.00 -3.97 1.86
CA ALA A 22 2.50 -4.96 2.77
C ALA A 22 3.30 -4.25 3.85
N ASP A 23 3.23 -4.78 5.06
CA ASP A 23 3.98 -4.28 6.19
C ASP A 23 5.49 -4.56 6.01
N VAL A 24 6.29 -4.12 6.97
CA VAL A 24 7.75 -4.30 6.94
C VAL A 24 8.20 -5.77 6.88
N ASN A 25 7.34 -6.71 7.27
CA ASN A 25 7.57 -8.16 7.24
C ASN A 25 6.98 -8.83 5.98
N GLY A 26 6.40 -8.06 5.06
CA GLY A 26 5.73 -8.58 3.88
C GLY A 26 4.30 -9.09 4.13
N VAL A 27 3.71 -8.81 5.30
CA VAL A 27 2.32 -9.17 5.61
C VAL A 27 1.39 -8.24 4.85
N PRO A 28 0.47 -8.76 4.02
CA PRO A 28 -0.46 -7.93 3.27
C PRO A 28 -1.41 -7.17 4.19
N LEU A 29 -1.57 -5.89 3.89
CA LEU A 29 -2.43 -4.93 4.56
C LEU A 29 -3.66 -4.66 3.70
N ARG A 30 -4.79 -4.47 4.37
CA ARG A 30 -6.07 -4.12 3.77
C ARG A 30 -6.69 -2.94 4.51
N GLU A 31 -7.67 -2.31 3.90
CA GLU A 31 -8.50 -1.33 4.59
C GLU A 31 -9.08 -1.93 5.88
N GLY A 32 -9.07 -1.15 6.96
CA GLY A 32 -9.56 -1.56 8.26
C GLY A 32 -8.53 -2.23 9.15
N ASP A 33 -7.39 -2.68 8.61
CA ASP A 33 -6.32 -3.26 9.42
C ASP A 33 -5.75 -2.24 10.41
N LEU A 34 -5.34 -2.75 11.58
CA LEU A 34 -4.58 -2.00 12.56
C LEU A 34 -3.09 -2.25 12.35
N VAL A 35 -2.33 -1.17 12.33
CA VAL A 35 -0.89 -1.20 12.13
C VAL A 35 -0.20 -0.28 13.12
N GLU A 36 1.03 -0.59 13.48
CA GLU A 36 1.92 0.32 14.19
C GLU A 36 2.78 1.04 13.16
N SER A 37 2.79 2.38 13.20
CA SER A 37 3.63 3.17 12.33
C SER A 37 5.06 3.22 12.86
N LEU A 38 6.01 2.92 11.97
CA LEU A 38 7.45 3.01 12.26
C LEU A 38 8.03 4.33 11.73
N ARG A 39 7.17 5.31 11.39
CA ARG A 39 7.54 6.60 10.81
C ARG A 39 6.64 7.71 11.34
N TYR A 40 7.16 8.93 11.41
CA TYR A 40 6.41 10.13 11.81
C TYR A 40 5.76 10.06 13.20
N ASP A 41 6.16 9.10 14.05
CA ASP A 41 5.68 8.93 15.43
C ASP A 41 4.14 8.89 15.57
N LEU A 42 3.44 8.33 14.57
CA LEU A 42 1.97 8.25 14.57
C LEU A 42 1.43 7.21 15.56
N GLY A 43 2.31 6.33 16.08
CA GLY A 43 1.94 5.22 16.96
C GLY A 43 1.02 4.22 16.26
N ARG A 44 -0.11 3.89 16.90
CA ARG A 44 -1.11 2.97 16.35
C ARG A 44 -1.96 3.67 15.31
N CYS A 45 -2.04 3.09 14.13
CA CYS A 45 -2.80 3.61 13.00
C CYS A 45 -3.83 2.60 12.49
N ARG A 46 -4.89 3.14 11.89
CA ARG A 46 -5.84 2.36 11.08
C ARG A 46 -5.59 2.64 9.61
N VAL A 47 -5.59 1.59 8.80
CA VAL A 47 -5.54 1.71 7.34
C VAL A 47 -6.92 2.10 6.83
N GLN A 48 -6.99 3.16 6.03
CA GLN A 48 -8.20 3.66 5.40
C GLN A 48 -7.98 3.89 3.91
N LEU A 49 -9.03 3.75 3.10
CA LEU A 49 -9.00 4.22 1.72
C LEU A 49 -8.96 5.76 1.70
N ALA A 50 -8.08 6.32 0.88
CA ALA A 50 -7.96 7.75 0.65
C ALA A 50 -7.72 8.00 -0.85
N ASP A 51 -8.05 9.18 -1.37
CA ASP A 51 -7.79 9.48 -2.78
C ASP A 51 -6.43 10.17 -2.97
N PRO A 52 -5.45 9.63 -3.73
CA PRO A 52 -5.44 8.32 -4.39
C PRO A 52 -4.75 7.19 -3.56
N GLY A 53 -5.46 6.08 -3.35
CA GLY A 53 -4.96 4.85 -2.71
C GLY A 53 -5.35 4.66 -1.23
N TYR A 54 -4.36 4.63 -0.35
CA TYR A 54 -4.54 4.36 1.08
C TYR A 54 -3.92 5.46 1.95
N ALA A 55 -4.45 5.63 3.15
CA ALA A 55 -3.85 6.45 4.19
C ALA A 55 -3.84 5.71 5.52
N TYR A 56 -2.91 6.11 6.37
CA TYR A 56 -2.81 5.67 7.74
C TYR A 56 -3.29 6.80 8.64
N GLU A 57 -4.32 6.54 9.45
CA GLU A 57 -4.83 7.49 10.43
C GLU A 57 -4.39 7.06 11.83
N SER A 58 -3.66 7.94 12.54
CA SER A 58 -3.30 7.73 13.95
C SER A 58 -4.55 7.68 14.82
N LEU A 59 -4.67 6.64 15.64
CA LEU A 59 -5.74 6.52 16.62
C LEU A 59 -5.56 7.45 17.82
N ALA A 60 -4.34 7.96 18.04
CA ALA A 60 -4.03 8.83 19.17
C ALA A 60 -4.29 10.30 18.85
N THR A 61 -3.87 10.76 17.66
CA THR A 61 -3.93 12.19 17.28
C THR A 61 -4.95 12.49 16.19
N GLY A 62 -5.42 11.48 15.45
CA GLY A 62 -6.22 11.65 14.24
C GLY A 62 -5.40 12.11 13.01
N GLU A 63 -4.08 12.22 13.13
CA GLU A 63 -3.21 12.61 12.02
C GLU A 63 -3.23 11.56 10.89
N ARG A 64 -3.29 12.03 9.63
CA ARG A 64 -3.38 11.17 8.45
C ARG A 64 -2.14 11.31 7.57
N VAL A 65 -1.55 10.17 7.23
CA VAL A 65 -0.39 10.11 6.33
C VAL A 65 -0.68 9.16 5.17
N GLY A 66 -0.54 9.68 3.95
CA GLY A 66 -0.72 8.90 2.73
C GLY A 66 0.34 7.80 2.59
N TRP A 67 -0.07 6.65 2.08
CA TRP A 67 0.77 5.45 1.93
C TRP A 67 2.07 5.67 1.15
N LEU A 68 2.07 6.56 0.15
CA LEU A 68 3.28 6.92 -0.62
C LEU A 68 4.41 7.47 0.28
N ARG A 69 4.06 8.14 1.39
CA ARG A 69 5.02 8.67 2.36
C ARG A 69 5.55 7.59 3.32
N MET A 70 4.90 6.43 3.35
CA MET A 70 5.25 5.30 4.21
C MET A 70 6.08 4.23 3.50
N VAL A 71 6.26 4.31 2.17
CA VAL A 71 7.10 3.37 1.41
C VAL A 71 8.56 3.47 1.87
N ASP A 72 9.17 2.33 2.16
CA ASP A 72 10.59 2.16 2.41
C ASP A 72 11.36 2.15 1.08
N ALA A 73 12.42 2.95 1.00
CA ALA A 73 13.20 3.08 -0.23
C ALA A 73 14.04 1.84 -0.58
N ALA A 74 14.41 1.03 0.42
CA ALA A 74 15.27 -0.14 0.22
C ALA A 74 14.47 -1.39 -0.18
N THR A 75 13.29 -1.59 0.42
CA THR A 75 12.47 -2.80 0.27
C THR A 75 11.21 -2.57 -0.57
N GLY A 76 10.74 -1.32 -0.67
CA GLY A 76 9.44 -1.00 -1.26
C GLY A 76 8.23 -1.38 -0.39
N PHE A 77 8.45 -1.99 0.78
CA PHE A 77 7.39 -2.28 1.75
C PHE A 77 7.01 -1.04 2.55
N GLN A 78 5.84 -1.10 3.21
CA GLN A 78 5.39 -0.01 4.06
C GLN A 78 6.16 -0.03 5.39
N LYS A 79 6.60 1.14 5.88
CA LYS A 79 7.18 1.34 7.21
C LYS A 79 6.12 1.29 8.32
N VAL A 80 5.36 0.21 8.32
CA VAL A 80 4.37 -0.10 9.33
C VAL A 80 4.49 -1.58 9.67
N LYS A 81 4.00 -1.97 10.84
CA LYS A 81 3.92 -3.37 11.27
C LYS A 81 2.46 -3.70 11.53
N LYS A 82 1.95 -4.80 10.95
CA LYS A 82 0.57 -5.23 11.24
C LYS A 82 0.47 -5.63 12.71
N ILE A 83 -0.58 -5.15 13.39
CA ILE A 83 -0.91 -5.57 14.75
C ILE A 83 -2.02 -6.61 14.61
N GLU A 84 -1.74 -7.84 14.98
CA GLU A 84 -2.78 -8.82 15.19
C GLU A 84 -3.50 -8.43 16.49
N THR A 85 -4.78 -8.08 16.39
CA THR A 85 -5.63 -8.04 17.58
C THR A 85 -5.85 -9.48 17.98
N ASP A 86 -5.00 -10.00 18.85
CA ASP A 86 -5.31 -11.19 19.64
C ASP A 86 -6.61 -10.89 20.41
N ALA A 87 -7.67 -11.59 20.04
CA ALA A 87 -8.96 -11.57 20.72
C ALA A 87 -8.93 -12.51 21.93
#